data_AF-A0A923YQA5-F1
#
_entry.id   AF-A0A923YQA5-F1
#
_cell.length_a   1.000
_cell.length_b   1.000
_cell.length_c   1.000
_cell.angle_alpha   90.00
_cell.angle_beta   90.00
_cell.angle_gamma   90.00
#
_symmetry.space_group_name_H-M   'P 1'
#
loop_
_entity.id
_entity.type
_entity.pdbx_description
1 polymer ?
#
loop_
_entity_poly.entity_id
_entity_poly.type
_entity_poly.pdbx_seq_one_letter_code
_entity_poly.pdbx_strand_id
1 'polypeptide(L)'
;MSNSSDNDILDKLPLNKTIIFDSASVCLEIFSEGAVLSGVISKIYTQSTLSAFLESSFSMALSFDAGIAIDDRNGNLLLTQWLPRVRSWRDAEVDFEKLLNQMDDYSPGVAIKNTLGISDALSSREQQRIRKLLSR
;
A
#
# COMPACT_ATOMS: atom_id res chain seq x y z
N MET A 1 1.58 -25.18 17.06
CA MET A 1 0.62 -25.56 15.99
C MET A 1 0.06 -24.27 15.42
N SER A 2 0.70 -23.72 14.38
CA SER A 2 0.20 -22.54 13.68
C SER A 2 -1.04 -22.93 12.89
N ASN A 3 -2.18 -22.32 13.19
CA ASN A 3 -3.44 -22.61 12.52
C ASN A 3 -3.30 -22.35 11.02
N SER A 4 -3.55 -23.38 10.21
CA SER A 4 -3.56 -23.32 8.73
C SER A 4 -4.37 -22.14 8.20
N SER A 5 -5.39 -21.69 8.94
CA SER A 5 -6.27 -20.58 8.57
C SER A 5 -5.59 -19.21 8.55
N ASP A 6 -4.49 -19.03 9.29
CA ASP A 6 -3.76 -17.74 9.35
C ASP A 6 -2.92 -17.51 8.10
N ASN A 7 -2.39 -18.55 7.47
CA ASN A 7 -1.50 -18.38 6.32
C ASN A 7 -2.22 -17.94 5.03
N ASP A 8 -3.55 -18.05 4.94
CA ASP A 8 -4.30 -17.85 3.69
C ASP A 8 -5.05 -16.52 3.62
N ILE A 9 -4.82 -15.62 4.59
CA ILE A 9 -5.53 -14.33 4.61
C ILE A 9 -5.09 -13.41 3.46
N LEU A 10 -3.82 -13.46 3.06
CA LEU A 10 -3.32 -12.69 1.91
C LEU A 10 -4.00 -13.15 0.61
N ASP A 11 -4.26 -14.44 0.44
CA ASP A 11 -4.95 -14.98 -0.75
C ASP A 11 -6.41 -14.51 -0.88
N LYS A 12 -7.00 -14.01 0.21
CA LYS A 12 -8.38 -13.52 0.26
C LYS A 12 -8.48 -12.03 0.00
N LEU A 13 -7.36 -11.31 0.00
CA LEU A 13 -7.35 -9.89 -0.29
C LEU A 13 -7.74 -9.65 -1.75
N PRO A 14 -8.61 -8.66 -2.02
CA PRO A 14 -9.03 -8.38 -3.38
C PRO A 14 -7.87 -7.84 -4.22
N LEU A 15 -7.80 -8.29 -5.47
CA LEU A 15 -6.89 -7.77 -6.48
C LEU A 15 -7.57 -6.65 -7.27
N ASN A 16 -6.78 -5.72 -7.80
CA ASN A 16 -7.26 -4.57 -8.60
C ASN A 16 -8.29 -3.69 -7.86
N LYS A 17 -8.22 -3.68 -6.52
CA LYS A 17 -9.08 -2.88 -5.65
C LYS A 17 -8.29 -2.34 -4.48
N THR A 18 -8.66 -1.14 -4.07
CA THR A 18 -8.09 -0.50 -2.87
C THR A 18 -8.65 -1.13 -1.60
N ILE A 19 -7.77 -1.65 -0.77
CA ILE A 19 -8.06 -2.05 0.61
C ILE A 19 -7.66 -0.95 1.58
N ILE A 20 -8.39 -0.85 2.69
CA ILE A 20 -7.96 -0.05 3.83
C ILE A 20 -7.31 -0.99 4.84
N PHE A 21 -6.03 -0.74 5.11
CA PHE A 21 -5.23 -1.43 6.10
C PHE A 21 -4.79 -0.42 7.16
N ASP A 22 -5.29 -0.56 8.39
CA ASP A 22 -5.19 0.47 9.44
C ASP A 22 -5.75 1.83 8.96
N SER A 23 -4.87 2.78 8.64
CA SER A 23 -5.19 4.08 8.02
C SER A 23 -4.64 4.24 6.60
N ALA A 24 -3.91 3.25 6.10
CA ALA A 24 -3.35 3.24 4.75
C ALA A 24 -4.39 2.73 3.74
N SER A 25 -4.44 3.37 2.58
CA SER A 25 -5.17 2.86 1.42
C SER A 25 -4.16 2.24 0.47
N VAL A 26 -4.26 0.94 0.21
CA VAL A 26 -3.27 0.17 -0.57
C VAL A 26 -3.99 -0.61 -1.66
N CYS A 27 -3.36 -0.77 -2.82
CA CYS A 27 -3.89 -1.53 -3.95
C CYS A 27 -2.79 -2.39 -4.55
N LEU A 28 -3.15 -3.60 -4.99
CA LEU A 28 -2.30 -4.45 -5.82
C LEU A 28 -3.01 -4.67 -7.15
N GLU A 29 -2.50 -4.04 -8.21
CA GLU A 29 -3.04 -4.12 -9.57
C GLU A 29 -2.23 -5.13 -10.38
N ILE A 30 -2.89 -6.16 -10.91
CA ILE A 30 -2.25 -7.25 -11.65
C ILE A 30 -2.27 -6.95 -13.16
N PHE A 31 -1.10 -7.09 -13.78
CA PHE A 31 -0.86 -6.96 -15.21
C PHE A 31 -0.31 -8.28 -15.78
N SER A 32 -0.12 -8.35 -17.11
CA SER A 32 0.34 -9.58 -17.77
C SER A 32 1.73 -10.03 -17.31
N GLU A 33 2.63 -9.11 -16.97
CA GLU A 33 4.04 -9.41 -16.63
C GLU A 33 4.41 -9.19 -15.15
N GLY A 34 3.45 -8.82 -14.32
CA GLY A 34 3.70 -8.47 -12.93
C GLY A 34 2.54 -7.71 -12.32
N ALA A 35 2.84 -6.94 -11.29
CA ALA A 35 1.85 -6.15 -10.58
C ALA A 35 2.38 -4.75 -10.26
N VAL A 36 1.48 -3.78 -10.10
CA VAL A 36 1.78 -2.51 -9.44
C VAL A 36 1.23 -2.59 -8.02
N LEU A 37 2.11 -2.40 -7.05
CA LEU A 37 1.74 -2.20 -5.65
C LEU A 37 1.73 -0.70 -5.37
N SER A 38 0.62 -0.18 -4.86
CA SER A 38 0.41 1.26 -4.65
C SER A 38 -0.14 1.57 -3.27
N GLY A 39 0.38 2.62 -2.62
CA GLY A 39 -0.13 3.16 -1.37
C GLY A 39 -0.47 4.66 -1.49
N VAL A 40 -1.62 5.08 -0.96
CA VAL A 40 -2.02 6.50 -0.96
C VAL A 40 -1.32 7.24 0.18
N ILE A 41 -0.53 8.25 -0.17
CA ILE A 41 0.24 9.07 0.80
C ILE A 41 -0.48 10.38 1.12
N SER A 42 -1.14 10.97 0.12
CA SER A 42 -1.87 12.21 0.32
C SER A 42 -3.06 12.30 -0.62
N LYS A 43 -4.23 12.66 -0.08
CA LYS A 43 -5.40 13.03 -0.88
C LYS A 43 -5.39 14.53 -1.07
N ILE A 44 -5.60 15.00 -2.30
CA ILE A 44 -5.70 16.44 -2.62
C ILE A 44 -4.49 17.18 -2.05
N TYR A 45 -3.31 16.88 -2.58
CA TYR A 45 -2.05 17.45 -2.09
C TYR A 45 -1.92 18.93 -2.51
N THR A 46 -1.21 19.72 -1.71
CA THR A 46 -0.78 21.07 -2.11
C THR A 46 0.58 21.00 -2.80
N GLN A 47 0.97 22.06 -3.51
CA GLN A 47 2.29 22.15 -4.13
C GLN A 47 3.44 22.06 -3.11
N SER A 48 3.23 22.56 -1.88
CA SER A 48 4.21 22.43 -0.80
C SER A 48 4.35 20.99 -0.32
N THR A 49 3.24 20.24 -0.20
CA THR A 49 3.26 18.82 0.16
C THR A 49 3.94 17.99 -0.92
N LEU A 50 3.64 18.27 -2.20
CA LEU A 50 4.32 17.60 -3.32
C LEU A 50 5.82 17.87 -3.31
N SER A 51 6.25 19.11 -3.06
CA SER A 51 7.67 19.47 -3.05
C SER A 51 8.43 18.78 -1.91
N ALA A 52 7.88 18.81 -0.69
CA ALA A 52 8.46 18.10 0.45
C ALA A 52 8.51 16.57 0.22
N PHE A 53 7.49 16.03 -0.45
CA PHE A 53 7.47 14.62 -0.81
C PHE A 53 8.52 14.28 -1.88
N LEU A 54 8.67 15.09 -2.93
CA LEU A 54 9.69 14.91 -3.96
C LEU A 54 11.11 14.93 -3.37
N GLU A 55 11.39 15.86 -2.46
CA GLU A 55 12.70 15.96 -1.79
C GLU A 55 13.05 14.71 -0.97
N SER A 56 12.08 14.18 -0.22
CA SER A 56 12.27 12.97 0.59
C SER A 56 12.27 11.68 -0.25
N SER A 57 11.45 11.62 -1.30
CA SER A 57 11.29 10.46 -2.16
C SER A 57 12.52 10.12 -3.00
N PHE A 58 13.37 11.10 -3.35
CA PHE A 58 14.54 10.84 -4.18
C PHE A 58 15.52 9.90 -3.47
N SER A 59 15.67 10.08 -2.15
CA SER A 59 16.44 9.19 -1.28
C SER A 59 15.79 7.82 -1.12
N MET A 60 14.46 7.74 -1.16
CA MET A 60 13.74 6.48 -1.04
C MET A 60 13.64 5.67 -2.32
N ALA A 61 13.54 6.32 -3.49
CA ALA A 61 13.47 5.65 -4.78
C ALA A 61 14.68 4.73 -4.98
N LEU A 62 15.85 5.15 -4.47
CA LEU A 62 17.06 4.34 -4.42
C LEU A 62 16.96 3.12 -3.48
N SER A 63 16.12 3.18 -2.45
CA SER A 63 15.98 2.14 -1.43
C SER A 63 14.88 1.12 -1.74
N PHE A 64 13.88 1.47 -2.56
CA PHE A 64 12.67 0.66 -2.74
C PHE A 64 12.24 0.45 -4.18
N ASP A 65 12.95 1.04 -5.15
CA ASP A 65 12.55 1.00 -6.58
C ASP A 65 11.09 1.46 -6.77
N ALA A 66 10.63 2.35 -5.89
CA ALA A 66 9.30 2.92 -5.92
C ALA A 66 9.30 4.32 -6.53
N GLY A 67 8.34 4.53 -7.42
CA GLY A 67 8.04 5.81 -8.04
C GLY A 67 6.97 6.57 -7.27
N ILE A 68 6.83 7.84 -7.65
CA ILE A 68 5.72 8.69 -7.25
C ILE A 68 4.75 8.75 -8.42
N ALA A 69 3.48 8.50 -8.14
CA ALA A 69 2.43 8.69 -9.12
C ALA A 69 1.35 9.64 -8.58
N ILE A 70 0.63 10.25 -9.51
CA ILE A 70 -0.63 10.92 -9.22
C ILE A 70 -1.72 10.05 -9.82
N ASP A 71 -2.67 9.62 -9.00
CA ASP A 71 -3.84 8.89 -9.46
C ASP A 71 -4.70 9.82 -10.33
N ASP A 72 -5.06 9.35 -11.53
CA ASP A 72 -5.79 10.10 -12.56
C ASP A 72 -7.29 10.26 -12.24
N ARG A 73 -7.86 9.40 -11.38
CA ARG A 73 -9.28 9.39 -10.99
C ARG A 73 -9.57 10.41 -9.90
N ASN A 74 -8.68 10.56 -8.93
CA ASN A 74 -8.92 11.36 -7.72
C ASN A 74 -7.80 12.38 -7.43
N GLY A 75 -6.72 12.41 -8.21
CA GLY A 75 -5.60 13.32 -7.99
C GLY A 75 -4.82 13.02 -6.70
N ASN A 76 -4.84 11.77 -6.24
CA ASN A 76 -4.12 11.37 -5.03
C ASN A 76 -2.63 11.20 -5.31
N LEU A 77 -1.79 11.57 -4.36
CA LEU A 77 -0.37 11.27 -4.38
C LEU A 77 -0.14 9.83 -3.89
N LEU A 78 0.52 9.02 -4.73
CA LEU A 78 0.76 7.60 -4.51
C LEU A 78 2.24 7.30 -4.42
N LEU A 79 2.59 6.33 -3.59
CA LEU A 79 3.83 5.57 -3.67
C LEU A 79 3.53 4.33 -4.48
N THR A 80 4.30 4.06 -5.54
CA THR A 80 4.04 2.94 -6.43
C THR A 80 5.29 2.13 -6.69
N GLN A 81 5.18 0.81 -6.76
CA GLN A 81 6.31 -0.08 -7.06
C GLN A 81 5.86 -1.11 -8.11
N TRP A 82 6.68 -1.31 -9.14
CA TRP A 82 6.48 -2.41 -10.08
C TRP A 82 7.09 -3.69 -9.52
N LEU A 83 6.29 -4.75 -9.46
CA LEU A 83 6.69 -6.06 -8.95
C LEU A 83 6.64 -7.09 -10.08
N PRO A 84 7.78 -7.50 -10.65
CA PRO A 84 7.79 -8.46 -11.74
C PRO A 84 7.31 -9.83 -11.25
N ARG A 85 6.51 -10.51 -12.07
CA ARG A 85 6.00 -11.88 -11.81
C ARG A 85 5.10 -12.06 -10.58
N VAL A 86 4.75 -10.99 -9.87
CA VAL A 86 3.76 -11.02 -8.79
C VAL A 86 2.36 -11.24 -9.36
N ARG A 87 1.60 -12.16 -8.77
CA ARG A 87 0.23 -12.51 -9.19
C ARG A 87 -0.79 -12.41 -8.05
N SER A 88 -0.32 -12.27 -6.82
CA SER A 88 -1.15 -12.27 -5.61
C SER A 88 -0.52 -11.43 -4.51
N TRP A 89 -1.31 -11.09 -3.49
CA TRP A 89 -0.81 -10.45 -2.28
C TRP A 89 0.19 -11.30 -1.51
N ARG A 90 0.13 -12.64 -1.65
CA ARG A 90 1.11 -13.54 -1.06
C ARG A 90 2.47 -13.41 -1.74
N ASP A 91 2.51 -13.31 -3.08
CA ASP A 91 3.77 -13.08 -3.79
C ASP A 91 4.39 -11.72 -3.44
N ALA A 92 3.55 -10.74 -3.10
CA ALA A 92 3.94 -9.39 -2.72
C ALA A 92 4.14 -9.19 -1.21
N GLU A 93 4.15 -10.25 -0.38
CA GLU A 93 4.13 -10.14 1.08
C GLU A 93 5.24 -9.22 1.62
N VAL A 94 6.48 -9.45 1.16
CA VAL A 94 7.66 -8.68 1.58
C VAL A 94 7.58 -7.22 1.12
N ASP A 95 7.15 -6.99 -0.12
CA ASP A 95 7.05 -5.64 -0.67
C ASP A 95 5.87 -4.86 -0.05
N PHE A 96 4.80 -5.56 0.31
CA PHE A 96 3.67 -5.00 1.03
C PHE A 96 4.06 -4.54 2.44
N GLU A 97 4.81 -5.35 3.19
CA GLU A 97 5.34 -4.93 4.49
C GLU A 97 6.24 -3.69 4.37
N LYS A 98 7.17 -3.70 3.42
CA LYS A 98 8.07 -2.55 3.18
C LYS A 98 7.30 -1.29 2.85
N LEU A 99 6.27 -1.39 1.98
CA LEU A 99 5.42 -0.26 1.65
C LEU A 99 4.76 0.32 2.90
N LEU A 100 4.17 -0.53 3.76
CA LEU A 100 3.52 -0.08 5.00
C LEU A 100 4.48 0.66 5.93
N ASN A 101 5.68 0.11 6.13
CA ASN A 101 6.70 0.74 6.98
C ASN A 101 7.10 2.13 6.45
N GLN A 102 7.20 2.30 5.13
CA GLN A 102 7.51 3.60 4.54
C GLN A 102 6.34 4.58 4.64
N MET A 103 5.11 4.11 4.46
CA MET A 103 3.94 4.95 4.64
C MET A 103 3.86 5.52 6.07
N ASP A 104 4.34 4.79 7.07
CA ASP A 104 4.46 5.29 8.44
C ASP A 104 5.49 6.42 8.58
N ASP A 105 6.62 6.37 7.85
CA ASP A 105 7.65 7.43 7.84
C ASP A 105 7.12 8.76 7.28
N TYR A 106 6.11 8.71 6.41
CA TYR A 106 5.46 9.90 5.83
C TYR A 106 4.35 10.49 6.68
N SER A 107 4.04 9.86 7.81
CA SER A 107 2.88 10.24 8.63
C SER A 107 3.28 10.80 9.99
N PRO A 108 3.85 12.01 10.10
CA PRO A 108 3.63 12.81 11.30
C PRO A 108 2.24 13.46 11.18
N GLY A 109 1.16 12.68 11.32
CA GLY A 109 -0.12 13.21 11.80
C GLY A 109 -1.26 13.46 10.80
N VAL A 110 -1.21 12.98 9.57
CA VAL A 110 -2.40 12.98 8.70
C VAL A 110 -2.84 11.55 8.44
N ALA A 111 -3.49 10.96 9.45
CA ALA A 111 -4.39 9.85 9.21
C ALA A 111 -5.37 10.30 8.13
N ILE A 112 -5.27 9.71 6.93
CA ILE A 112 -6.20 9.97 5.83
C ILE A 112 -7.54 9.36 6.23
N LYS A 113 -8.31 10.10 7.05
CA LYS A 113 -9.68 9.74 7.40
C LYS A 113 -10.50 9.80 6.11
N ASN A 114 -10.97 8.62 5.73
CA ASN A 114 -11.72 8.31 4.53
C ASN A 114 -12.86 9.29 4.21
N THR A 115 -12.98 9.63 2.93
CA THR A 115 -14.30 9.86 2.33
C THR A 115 -14.33 9.31 0.90
N LEU A 116 -14.94 8.12 0.81
CA LEU A 116 -15.72 7.50 -0.27
C LEU A 116 -15.06 7.04 -1.60
N GLY A 117 -15.31 5.76 -1.91
CA GLY A 117 -15.24 5.18 -3.26
C GLY A 117 -14.86 3.68 -3.29
N ILE A 118 -15.74 2.79 -2.82
CA ILE A 118 -15.61 1.31 -2.87
C ILE A 118 -14.26 0.80 -2.35
N SER A 119 -14.06 0.85 -1.04
CA SER A 119 -12.94 0.15 -0.40
C SER A 119 -13.48 -0.93 0.53
N ASP A 120 -12.97 -2.15 0.35
CA ASP A 120 -13.20 -3.25 1.28
C ASP A 120 -12.32 -3.01 2.50
N ALA A 121 -12.86 -2.28 3.49
CA ALA A 121 -12.17 -2.05 4.74
C ALA A 121 -11.99 -3.39 5.46
N LEU A 122 -10.74 -3.80 5.66
CA LEU A 122 -10.44 -5.02 6.39
C LEU A 122 -10.88 -4.87 7.84
N SER A 123 -11.48 -5.93 8.40
CA SER A 123 -11.83 -5.93 9.82
C SER A 123 -10.58 -5.84 10.69
N SER A 124 -10.71 -5.31 11.91
CA SER A 124 -9.57 -5.22 12.86
C SER A 124 -8.91 -6.58 13.12
N ARG A 125 -9.69 -7.67 13.07
CA ARG A 125 -9.18 -9.03 13.20
C ARG A 125 -8.34 -9.45 12.00
N GLU A 126 -8.74 -9.10 10.78
CA GLU A 126 -7.98 -9.38 9.56
C GLU A 126 -6.68 -8.59 9.54
N GLN A 127 -6.74 -7.30 9.90
CA GLN A 127 -5.56 -6.43 10.00
C GLN A 127 -4.54 -6.98 11.02
N GLN A 128 -4.98 -7.37 12.22
CA GLN A 128 -4.10 -7.97 13.23
C GLN A 128 -3.46 -9.29 12.77
N ARG A 129 -4.17 -10.08 11.96
CA ARG A 129 -3.65 -11.35 11.44
C ARG A 129 -2.59 -11.11 10.37
N ILE A 130 -2.84 -10.19 9.45
CA ILE A 130 -1.85 -9.77 8.45
C ILE A 130 -0.63 -9.18 9.15
N ARG A 131 -0.77 -8.30 10.14
CA ARG A 131 0.38 -7.77 10.91
C ARG A 131 1.26 -8.88 11.49
N LYS A 132 0.67 -9.93 12.06
CA LYS A 132 1.41 -11.09 12.60
C LYS A 132 2.09 -11.94 11.53
N LEU A 133 1.64 -11.89 10.28
CA LEU A 133 2.31 -12.55 9.15
C LEU A 133 3.49 -11.73 8.67
N LEU A 134 3.25 -10.44 8.44
CA LEU A 134 4.27 -9.51 7.95
C LEU A 134 5.43 -9.36 8.94
N SER A 135 5.15 -9.30 10.25
CA SER A 135 6.18 -9.10 11.28
C SER A 135 7.02 -10.35 11.59
N ARG A 136 7.22 -11.28 10.65
CA ARG A 136 7.98 -12.53 10.83
C ARG A 136 9.39 -12.41 10.27
#